data_AF-A0A497P8T5-F1
#
_entry.id   AF-A0A497P8T5-F1
#
_cell.length_a   1.000
_cell.length_b   1.000
_cell.length_c   1.000
_cell.angle_alpha   90.00
_cell.angle_beta   90.00
_cell.angle_gamma   90.00
#
_symmetry.space_group_name_H-M   'P 1'
#
loop_
_entity.id
_entity.type
_entity.pdbx_description
1 polymer ?
#
loop_
_entity_poly.entity_id
_entity_poly.type
_entity_poly.pdbx_seq_one_letter_code
_entity_poly.pdbx_strand_id
1 'polypeptide(L)'
;MWKMLPSVIYAIESSRRMDVAIALPFLVAARAAAKRGIRLMVSGQGPDELFAGYARHVRIMQDGGPRALDEQLRTEVAMTHRTNLERDERAVAHGGCDLFYPYMSRMFIDYALAAPSEWKVSLYSEPQRKTIFRRLAIEMGLPRKIATARKSATQFSSGSDRLIVDAVRSHTVGTSIGRRRASSMVQPVLDEIAFRLGVAPAPSSPPSIDADWSSVDQFLRALATGD
;
A
#
# COMPACT_ATOMS: atom_id res chain seq x y z
N MET A 1 -12.61 11.98 -1.81
CA MET A 1 -11.58 11.21 -2.55
C MET A 1 -10.87 12.09 -3.58
N TRP A 2 -11.55 12.67 -4.58
CA TRP A 2 -10.93 13.56 -5.58
C TRP A 2 -9.97 14.61 -5.00
N LYS A 3 -10.47 15.43 -4.06
CA LYS A 3 -9.68 16.45 -3.33
C LYS A 3 -8.45 15.92 -2.57
N MET A 4 -8.38 14.62 -2.30
CA MET A 4 -7.25 14.01 -1.61
C MET A 4 -6.15 13.53 -2.55
N LEU A 5 -6.45 13.34 -3.84
CA LEU A 5 -5.49 12.82 -4.82
C LEU A 5 -4.23 13.70 -4.94
N PRO A 6 -4.33 15.05 -4.99
CA PRO A 6 -3.14 15.88 -5.06
C PRO A 6 -2.27 15.73 -3.82
N SER A 7 -2.90 15.72 -2.64
CA SER A 7 -2.20 15.59 -1.37
C SER A 7 -1.49 14.24 -1.19
N VAL A 8 -2.08 13.13 -1.65
CA VAL A 8 -1.43 11.82 -1.52
C VAL A 8 -0.31 11.64 -2.53
N ILE A 9 -0.50 12.11 -3.79
CA ILE A 9 0.55 12.07 -4.82
C ILE A 9 1.74 12.92 -4.39
N TYR A 10 1.48 14.12 -3.88
CA TYR A 10 2.51 14.99 -3.32
C TYR A 10 3.27 14.31 -2.18
N ALA A 11 2.54 13.73 -1.22
CA ALA A 11 3.15 13.07 -0.07
C ALA A 11 4.10 11.94 -0.46
N ILE A 12 3.67 11.04 -1.35
CA ILE A 12 4.43 9.81 -1.66
C ILE A 12 5.39 9.96 -2.84
N GLU A 13 5.34 11.09 -3.54
CA GLU A 13 6.09 11.37 -4.76
C GLU A 13 5.91 10.29 -5.85
N SER A 14 4.65 9.86 -6.06
CA SER A 14 4.32 8.85 -7.06
C SER A 14 2.89 9.01 -7.57
N SER A 15 2.74 8.94 -8.89
CA SER A 15 1.44 8.87 -9.58
C SER A 15 0.98 7.43 -9.81
N ARG A 16 1.80 6.42 -9.47
CA ARG A 16 1.47 5.02 -9.77
C ARG A 16 0.20 4.64 -9.03
N ARG A 17 -0.83 4.21 -9.76
CA ARG A 17 -2.16 3.87 -9.23
C ARG A 17 -2.09 2.99 -7.98
N MET A 18 -1.23 1.97 -8.01
CA MET A 18 -1.08 1.04 -6.89
C MET A 18 -0.51 1.73 -5.65
N ASP A 19 0.48 2.62 -5.79
CA ASP A 19 1.03 3.37 -4.66
C ASP A 19 -0.02 4.31 -4.08
N VAL A 20 -0.67 5.11 -4.93
CA VAL A 20 -1.74 6.01 -4.49
C VAL A 20 -2.85 5.25 -3.75
N ALA A 21 -3.28 4.11 -4.29
CA ALA A 21 -4.34 3.30 -3.69
C ALA A 21 -3.96 2.65 -2.35
N ILE A 22 -2.67 2.35 -2.13
CA ILE A 22 -2.19 1.83 -0.84
C ILE A 22 -1.93 2.97 0.15
N ALA A 23 -1.39 4.10 -0.29
CA ALA A 23 -1.03 5.24 0.55
C ALA A 23 -2.25 5.98 1.13
N LEU A 24 -3.35 6.05 0.37
CA LEU A 24 -4.58 6.73 0.80
C LEU A 24 -5.08 6.32 2.19
N PRO A 25 -5.29 5.03 2.51
CA PRO A 25 -5.75 4.63 3.83
C PRO A 25 -4.75 4.97 4.94
N PHE A 26 -3.44 4.93 4.67
CA PHE A 26 -2.41 5.39 5.62
C PHE A 26 -2.54 6.88 5.90
N LEU A 27 -2.62 7.72 4.86
CA LEU A 27 -2.78 9.16 5.02
C LEU A 27 -4.07 9.53 5.76
N VAL A 28 -5.20 8.88 5.43
CA VAL A 28 -6.49 9.11 6.11
C VAL A 28 -6.40 8.72 7.58
N ALA A 29 -5.82 7.55 7.89
CA ALA A 29 -5.66 7.08 9.26
C ALA A 29 -4.74 7.99 10.07
N ALA A 30 -3.62 8.43 9.49
CA ALA A 30 -2.68 9.35 10.11
C ALA A 30 -3.32 10.70 10.42
N ARG A 31 -4.06 11.30 9.49
CA ARG A 31 -4.81 12.54 9.74
C ARG A 31 -5.84 12.37 10.86
N ALA A 32 -6.53 11.23 10.90
CA ALA A 32 -7.50 10.95 11.97
C ALA A 32 -6.83 10.74 13.34
N ALA A 33 -5.66 10.11 13.36
CA ALA A 33 -4.84 9.91 14.56
C ALA A 33 -4.28 11.24 15.08
N ALA A 34 -3.68 12.05 14.20
CA ALA A 34 -3.12 13.37 14.54
C ALA A 34 -4.18 14.31 15.13
N LYS A 35 -5.40 14.32 14.58
CA LYS A 35 -6.55 15.08 15.12
C LYS A 35 -6.93 14.67 16.55
N ARG A 36 -6.54 13.46 16.99
CA ARG A 36 -6.76 12.94 18.35
C ARG A 36 -5.52 13.09 19.24
N GLY A 37 -4.50 13.82 18.80
CA GLY A 37 -3.24 14.00 19.52
C GLY A 37 -2.29 12.79 19.44
N ILE A 38 -2.61 11.77 18.64
CA ILE A 38 -1.72 10.62 18.44
C ILE A 38 -0.66 11.02 17.43
N ARG A 39 0.61 10.79 17.76
CA ARG A 39 1.75 11.12 16.89
C ARG A 39 2.51 9.91 16.38
N LEU A 40 2.28 8.72 16.94
CA LEU A 40 2.93 7.48 16.54
C LEU A 40 1.90 6.42 16.19
N MET A 41 2.02 5.84 15.00
CA MET A 41 1.22 4.72 14.54
C MET A 41 2.07 3.46 14.45
N VAL A 42 1.45 2.30 14.68
CA VAL A 42 2.12 0.99 14.53
C VAL A 42 1.55 0.27 13.32
N SER A 43 2.42 -0.15 12.41
CA SER A 43 2.06 -0.85 11.20
C SER A 43 2.30 -2.35 11.31
N GLY A 44 1.37 -3.13 10.76
CA GLY A 44 1.51 -4.58 10.61
C GLY A 44 2.25 -5.01 9.33
N GLN A 45 3.00 -4.11 8.66
CA GLN A 45 3.81 -4.44 7.49
C GLN A 45 4.97 -5.39 7.83
N GLY A 46 5.37 -6.21 6.86
CA GLY A 46 6.50 -7.12 6.97
C GLY A 46 6.20 -8.62 7.01
N PRO A 47 5.13 -9.11 7.69
CA PRO A 47 4.86 -10.54 7.76
C PRO A 47 4.61 -11.21 6.40
N ASP A 48 4.24 -10.47 5.36
CA ASP A 48 4.05 -11.07 4.03
C ASP A 48 5.39 -11.37 3.34
N GLU A 49 6.40 -10.53 3.51
CA GLU A 49 7.77 -10.73 3.03
C GLU A 49 8.57 -11.66 3.94
N LEU A 50 8.32 -11.67 5.25
CA LEU A 50 9.04 -12.52 6.21
C LEU A 50 8.50 -13.95 6.30
N PHE A 51 7.18 -14.13 6.21
CA PHE A 51 6.52 -15.42 6.44
C PHE A 51 5.75 -15.94 5.22
N ALA A 52 6.15 -15.50 4.03
CA ALA A 52 5.59 -15.99 2.78
C ALA A 52 4.07 -15.73 2.59
N GLY A 53 3.64 -14.48 2.74
CA GLY A 53 2.24 -14.07 2.64
C GLY A 53 1.64 -13.90 1.25
N TYR A 54 2.46 -13.89 0.18
CA TYR A 54 1.98 -13.74 -1.21
C TYR A 54 1.69 -15.09 -1.88
N ALA A 55 0.70 -15.11 -2.80
CA ALA A 55 0.32 -16.34 -3.51
C ALA A 55 1.47 -16.92 -4.35
N ARG A 56 2.34 -16.05 -4.89
CA ARG A 56 3.54 -16.45 -5.63
C ARG A 56 4.49 -17.32 -4.79
N HIS A 57 4.53 -17.15 -3.47
CA HIS A 57 5.42 -17.92 -2.60
C HIS A 57 5.05 -19.40 -2.55
N VAL A 58 3.76 -19.71 -2.66
CA VAL A 58 3.30 -21.11 -2.75
C VAL A 58 3.83 -21.75 -4.03
N ARG A 59 3.78 -21.02 -5.17
CA ARG A 59 4.31 -21.51 -6.45
C ARG A 59 5.81 -21.72 -6.39
N ILE A 60 6.55 -20.74 -5.84
CA ILE A 60 8.00 -20.86 -5.66
C ILE A 60 8.35 -22.07 -4.78
N MET A 61 7.58 -22.30 -3.70
CA MET A 61 7.75 -23.48 -2.86
C MET A 61 7.46 -24.79 -3.61
N GLN A 62 6.43 -24.81 -4.45
CA GLN A 62 6.04 -26.00 -5.24
C GLN A 62 7.08 -26.33 -6.32
N ASP A 63 7.54 -25.32 -7.04
CA ASP A 63 8.36 -25.51 -8.24
C ASP A 63 9.85 -25.56 -7.93
N GLY A 64 10.32 -24.74 -6.98
CA GLY A 64 11.74 -24.55 -6.64
C GLY A 64 12.13 -25.01 -5.23
N GLY A 65 11.16 -25.42 -4.41
CA GLY A 65 11.40 -25.95 -3.07
C GLY A 65 11.80 -24.90 -2.01
N PRO A 66 12.16 -25.37 -0.80
CA PRO A 66 12.43 -24.52 0.37
C PRO A 66 13.53 -23.48 0.17
N ARG A 67 14.59 -23.85 -0.58
CA ARG A 67 15.73 -22.98 -0.85
C ARG A 67 15.35 -21.81 -1.75
N ALA A 68 14.64 -22.06 -2.85
CA ALA A 68 14.19 -21.01 -3.75
C ALA A 68 13.26 -20.02 -3.04
N LEU A 69 12.40 -20.53 -2.14
CA LEU A 69 11.57 -19.66 -1.31
C LEU A 69 12.41 -18.80 -0.36
N ASP A 70 13.40 -19.35 0.33
CA ASP A 70 14.26 -18.59 1.25
C ASP A 70 15.01 -17.46 0.52
N GLU A 71 15.62 -17.76 -0.63
CA GLU A 71 16.32 -16.79 -1.48
C GLU A 71 15.38 -15.66 -1.93
N GLN A 72 14.15 -16.00 -2.31
CA GLN A 72 13.12 -15.00 -2.68
C GLN A 72 12.75 -14.11 -1.49
N LEU A 73 12.46 -14.68 -0.31
CA LEU A 73 12.04 -13.90 0.86
C LEU A 73 13.16 -12.94 1.31
N ARG A 74 14.41 -13.39 1.29
CA ARG A 74 15.58 -12.53 1.59
C ARG A 74 15.66 -11.34 0.64
N THR A 75 15.47 -11.58 -0.66
CA THR A 75 15.46 -10.55 -1.69
C THR A 75 14.32 -9.54 -1.45
N GLU A 76 13.12 -10.03 -1.16
CA GLU A 76 11.96 -9.18 -0.89
C GLU A 76 12.11 -8.34 0.37
N VAL A 77 12.62 -8.92 1.45
CA VAL A 77 12.91 -8.19 2.70
C VAL A 77 13.96 -7.11 2.48
N ALA A 78 15.03 -7.40 1.74
CA ALA A 78 16.06 -6.41 1.41
C ALA A 78 15.50 -5.21 0.62
N MET A 79 14.48 -5.45 -0.22
CA MET A 79 13.84 -4.40 -1.03
C MET A 79 12.64 -3.73 -0.35
N THR A 80 12.16 -4.27 0.78
CA THR A 80 10.89 -3.86 1.43
C THR A 80 10.85 -2.37 1.78
N HIS A 81 11.99 -1.79 2.18
CA HIS A 81 12.04 -0.35 2.46
C HIS A 81 11.62 0.48 1.25
N ARG A 82 12.21 0.20 0.08
CA ARG A 82 11.95 0.94 -1.17
C ARG A 82 10.59 0.60 -1.79
N THR A 83 10.13 -0.65 -1.65
CA THR A 83 8.90 -1.10 -2.32
C THR A 83 7.63 -0.84 -1.51
N ASN A 84 7.75 -0.76 -0.19
CA ASN A 84 6.60 -0.66 0.72
C ASN A 84 6.76 0.48 1.74
N LEU A 85 7.83 0.47 2.55
CA LEU A 85 7.90 1.29 3.75
C LEU A 85 8.02 2.78 3.44
N GLU A 86 8.83 3.15 2.44
CA GLU A 86 9.06 4.54 2.05
C GLU A 86 7.74 5.26 1.70
N ARG A 87 6.89 4.63 0.89
CA ARG A 87 5.56 5.16 0.56
C ARG A 87 4.69 5.32 1.81
N ASP A 88 4.64 4.27 2.64
CA ASP A 88 3.76 4.24 3.81
C ASP A 88 4.22 5.27 4.87
N GLU A 89 5.53 5.40 5.10
CA GLU A 89 6.15 6.41 5.97
C GLU A 89 5.85 7.82 5.50
N ARG A 90 6.07 8.12 4.22
CA ARG A 90 5.78 9.43 3.63
C ARG A 90 4.30 9.80 3.76
N ALA A 91 3.40 8.87 3.48
CA ALA A 91 1.96 9.08 3.61
C ALA A 91 1.54 9.37 5.07
N VAL A 92 2.13 8.66 6.04
CA VAL A 92 1.83 8.85 7.47
C VAL A 92 2.44 10.14 8.02
N ALA A 93 3.69 10.45 7.63
CA ALA A 93 4.38 11.70 7.97
C ALA A 93 3.59 12.92 7.47
N HIS A 94 3.15 12.91 6.21
CA HIS A 94 2.28 13.95 5.64
C HIS A 94 0.92 14.05 6.36
N GLY A 95 0.48 12.97 7.00
CA GLY A 95 -0.71 12.95 7.85
C GLY A 95 -0.49 13.46 9.27
N GLY A 96 0.75 13.81 9.65
CA GLY A 96 1.11 14.34 10.96
C GLY A 96 1.53 13.30 12.00
N CYS A 97 1.81 12.06 11.59
CA CYS A 97 2.25 10.98 12.47
C CYS A 97 3.57 10.36 11.99
N ASP A 98 4.26 9.66 12.88
CA ASP A 98 5.34 8.74 12.56
C ASP A 98 4.81 7.31 12.49
N LEU A 99 5.53 6.43 11.79
CA LEU A 99 5.15 5.04 11.61
C LEU A 99 6.24 4.10 12.16
N PHE A 100 5.84 3.20 13.06
CA PHE A 100 6.71 2.16 13.60
C PHE A 100 6.35 0.78 13.04
N TYR A 101 7.37 -0.02 12.73
CA TYR A 101 7.24 -1.34 12.11
C TYR A 101 7.86 -2.42 13.01
N PRO A 102 7.09 -3.02 13.94
CA PRO A 102 7.64 -3.98 14.91
C PRO A 102 8.35 -5.17 14.23
N TYR A 103 7.77 -5.66 13.13
CA TYR A 103 8.29 -6.80 12.38
C TYR A 103 9.54 -6.47 11.55
N MET A 104 9.86 -5.19 11.33
CA MET A 104 11.00 -4.77 10.52
C MET A 104 12.25 -4.45 11.35
N SER A 105 12.23 -4.73 12.66
CA SER A 105 13.45 -4.66 13.46
C SER A 105 14.48 -5.71 13.00
N ARG A 106 15.77 -5.35 12.98
CA ARG A 106 16.85 -6.23 12.54
C ARG A 106 16.80 -7.59 13.24
N MET A 107 16.63 -7.59 14.55
CA MET A 107 16.52 -8.80 15.38
C MET A 107 15.34 -9.69 14.97
N PHE A 108 14.16 -9.10 14.74
CA PHE A 108 13.00 -9.88 14.32
C PHE A 108 13.17 -10.42 12.90
N ILE A 109 13.74 -9.63 12.00
CA ILE A 109 14.05 -10.05 10.63
C ILE A 109 15.00 -11.25 10.65
N ASP A 110 16.10 -11.19 11.41
CA ASP A 110 17.06 -12.29 11.53
C ASP A 110 16.39 -13.57 12.02
N TYR A 111 15.59 -13.47 13.07
CA TYR A 111 14.89 -14.60 13.64
C TYR A 111 13.86 -15.19 12.65
N ALA A 112 13.07 -14.34 12.00
CA ALA A 112 12.05 -14.75 11.05
C ALA A 112 12.66 -15.40 9.79
N LEU A 113 13.78 -14.87 9.29
CA LEU A 113 14.49 -15.44 8.14
C LEU A 113 15.23 -16.74 8.49
N ALA A 114 15.64 -16.95 9.74
CA ALA A 114 16.23 -18.22 10.17
C ALA A 114 15.22 -19.38 10.25
N ALA A 115 13.92 -19.09 10.38
CA ALA A 115 12.90 -20.13 10.39
C ALA A 115 12.82 -20.88 9.02
N PRO A 116 12.74 -22.23 9.02
CA PRO A 116 12.63 -23.02 7.81
C PRO A 116 11.47 -22.58 6.90
N SER A 117 11.68 -22.59 5.59
CA SER A 117 10.68 -22.21 4.58
C SER A 117 9.41 -23.06 4.66
N GLU A 118 9.56 -24.34 5.00
CA GLU A 118 8.50 -25.33 5.23
C GLU A 118 7.57 -24.92 6.39
N TRP A 119 8.06 -24.11 7.33
CA TRP A 119 7.23 -23.59 8.42
C TRP A 119 6.44 -22.36 7.99
N LYS A 120 6.88 -21.66 6.94
CA LYS A 120 6.25 -20.45 6.41
C LYS A 120 5.17 -20.78 5.38
N VAL A 121 5.40 -21.83 4.57
CA VAL A 121 4.45 -22.37 3.57
C VAL A 121 4.26 -23.86 3.79
N SER A 122 3.01 -24.30 3.94
CA SER A 122 2.67 -25.72 3.89
C SER A 122 1.64 -25.98 2.80
N LEU A 123 2.00 -26.87 1.87
CA LEU A 123 1.18 -27.23 0.72
C LEU A 123 -0.07 -28.05 1.11
N TYR A 124 -0.08 -28.60 2.31
CA TYR A 124 -1.12 -29.50 2.82
C TYR A 124 -2.07 -28.82 3.82
N SER A 125 -1.84 -27.55 4.16
CA SER A 125 -2.64 -26.80 5.14
C SER A 125 -3.48 -25.72 4.48
N GLU A 126 -4.60 -25.36 5.10
CA GLU A 126 -5.34 -24.15 4.72
C GLU A 126 -5.50 -23.18 5.91
N PRO A 127 -5.02 -21.92 5.79
CA PRO A 127 -4.30 -21.32 4.65
C PRO A 127 -2.89 -21.88 4.44
N GLN A 128 -2.48 -22.08 3.18
CA GLN A 128 -1.12 -22.55 2.82
C GLN A 128 0.02 -21.58 3.17
N ARG A 129 -0.30 -20.32 3.53
CA ARG A 129 0.66 -19.21 3.66
C ARG A 129 0.71 -18.66 5.07
N LYS A 130 1.89 -18.21 5.49
CA LYS A 130 2.16 -17.67 6.84
C LYS A 130 1.88 -18.68 7.94
N THR A 131 2.14 -19.96 7.69
CA THR A 131 1.64 -21.03 8.56
C THR A 131 2.15 -20.92 10.00
N ILE A 132 3.47 -20.74 10.20
CA ILE A 132 4.04 -20.52 11.53
C ILE A 132 3.54 -19.23 12.19
N PHE A 133 3.42 -18.15 11.41
CA PHE A 133 2.96 -16.86 11.92
C PHE A 133 1.49 -16.92 12.38
N ARG A 134 0.63 -17.63 11.64
CA ARG A 134 -0.78 -17.85 12.01
C ARG A 134 -0.90 -18.75 13.24
N ARG A 135 -0.08 -19.79 13.34
CA ARG A 135 -0.03 -20.66 14.52
C ARG A 135 0.38 -19.86 15.75
N LEU A 136 1.45 -19.08 15.65
CA LEU A 136 1.90 -18.19 16.73
C LEU A 136 0.80 -17.22 17.15
N ALA A 137 0.09 -16.60 16.20
CA ALA A 137 -1.02 -15.70 16.52
C ALA A 137 -2.13 -16.40 17.34
N ILE A 138 -2.47 -17.65 17.02
CA ILE A 138 -3.44 -18.45 17.79
C ILE A 138 -2.90 -18.76 19.19
N GLU A 139 -1.64 -19.18 19.30
CA GLU A 139 -0.99 -19.48 20.58
C GLU A 139 -0.91 -18.24 21.49
N MET A 140 -0.78 -17.04 20.90
CA MET A 140 -0.83 -15.75 21.60
C MET A 140 -2.25 -15.28 21.95
N GLY A 141 -3.29 -16.08 21.66
CA GLY A 141 -4.67 -15.80 22.03
C GLY A 141 -5.49 -15.03 21.00
N LEU A 142 -4.97 -14.81 19.78
CA LEU A 142 -5.77 -14.18 18.72
C LEU A 142 -6.90 -15.13 18.28
N PRO A 143 -8.15 -14.65 18.16
CA PRO A 143 -9.26 -15.49 17.71
C PRO A 143 -8.95 -16.20 16.40
N ARG A 144 -9.18 -17.52 16.34
CA ARG A 144 -8.85 -18.35 15.17
C ARG A 144 -9.40 -17.79 13.86
N LYS A 145 -10.63 -17.24 13.89
CA LYS A 145 -11.26 -16.58 12.73
C LYS A 145 -10.43 -15.42 12.15
N ILE A 146 -9.75 -14.66 13.00
CA ILE A 146 -8.86 -13.56 12.59
C ILE A 146 -7.51 -14.15 12.15
N ALA A 147 -6.93 -15.04 12.96
CA ALA A 147 -5.62 -15.63 12.70
C ALA A 147 -5.56 -16.46 11.41
N THR A 148 -6.66 -17.07 10.97
CA THR A 148 -6.74 -17.85 9.72
C THR A 148 -7.43 -17.10 8.57
N ALA A 149 -7.80 -15.83 8.77
CA ALA A 149 -8.44 -15.04 7.72
C ALA A 149 -7.59 -14.99 6.45
N ARG A 150 -8.26 -15.01 5.28
CA ARG A 150 -7.59 -14.87 4.00
C ARG A 150 -6.92 -13.50 3.92
N LYS A 151 -5.71 -13.44 3.37
CA LYS A 151 -5.04 -12.17 3.07
C LYS A 151 -5.88 -11.41 2.05
N SER A 152 -6.19 -10.16 2.37
CA SER A 152 -6.70 -9.16 1.42
C SER A 152 -5.71 -8.01 1.37
N ALA A 153 -5.41 -7.50 0.18
CA ALA A 153 -4.49 -6.37 0.05
C ALA A 153 -5.19 -5.06 0.42
N THR A 154 -4.46 -4.15 1.06
CA THR A 154 -4.99 -2.92 1.69
C THR A 154 -5.85 -2.10 0.76
N GLN A 155 -5.44 -1.92 -0.49
CA GLN A 155 -6.17 -1.14 -1.50
C GLN A 155 -7.54 -1.71 -1.86
N PHE A 156 -7.71 -3.03 -1.74
CA PHE A 156 -8.98 -3.71 -1.99
C PHE A 156 -9.83 -3.79 -0.73
N SER A 157 -9.25 -4.18 0.41
CA SER A 157 -9.98 -4.30 1.67
C SER A 157 -10.48 -2.96 2.21
N SER A 158 -9.73 -1.88 2.02
CA SER A 158 -10.16 -0.52 2.35
C SER A 158 -11.15 0.07 1.33
N GLY A 159 -11.26 -0.54 0.14
CA GLY A 159 -12.02 0.00 -0.98
C GLY A 159 -11.37 1.22 -1.65
N SER A 160 -10.12 1.56 -1.32
CA SER A 160 -9.43 2.74 -1.85
C SER A 160 -9.30 2.73 -3.36
N ASP A 161 -8.95 1.59 -3.98
CA ASP A 161 -8.89 1.48 -5.45
C ASP A 161 -10.26 1.77 -6.09
N ARG A 162 -11.33 1.20 -5.53
CA ARG A 162 -12.70 1.47 -5.97
C ARG A 162 -13.05 2.96 -5.87
N LEU A 163 -12.71 3.59 -4.74
CA LEU A 163 -13.02 5.00 -4.48
C LEU A 163 -12.26 5.94 -5.42
N ILE A 164 -11.03 5.59 -5.82
CA ILE A 164 -10.29 6.35 -6.84
C ILE A 164 -11.02 6.26 -8.19
N VAL A 165 -11.42 5.04 -8.60
CA VAL A 165 -12.17 4.84 -9.85
C VAL A 165 -13.47 5.64 -9.86
N ASP A 166 -14.21 5.61 -8.75
CA ASP A 166 -15.47 6.36 -8.61
C ASP A 166 -15.21 7.88 -8.62
N ALA A 167 -14.11 8.35 -8.00
CA ALA A 167 -13.73 9.76 -8.05
C ALA A 167 -13.40 10.23 -9.47
N VAL A 168 -12.59 9.47 -10.21
CA VAL A 168 -12.26 9.75 -11.62
C VAL A 168 -13.54 9.82 -12.45
N ARG A 169 -14.42 8.83 -12.29
CA ARG A 169 -15.70 8.78 -13.00
C ARG A 169 -16.58 10.01 -12.79
N SER A 170 -16.56 10.58 -11.59
CA SER A 170 -17.39 11.74 -11.23
C SER A 170 -16.81 13.10 -11.63
N HIS A 171 -15.51 13.18 -11.98
CA HIS A 171 -14.82 14.47 -12.18
C HIS A 171 -14.21 14.65 -13.57
N THR A 172 -14.21 13.63 -14.44
CA THR A 172 -13.85 13.77 -15.86
C THR A 172 -15.08 14.24 -16.67
N VAL A 173 -14.92 15.30 -17.45
CA VAL A 173 -15.99 15.94 -18.23
C VAL A 173 -16.27 15.14 -19.51
N GLY A 174 -17.54 15.05 -19.91
CA GLY A 174 -17.96 14.35 -21.12
C GLY A 174 -18.16 12.84 -20.92
N THR A 175 -19.42 12.41 -21.03
CA THR A 175 -19.97 11.06 -20.84
C THR A 175 -20.06 10.53 -19.40
N SER A 176 -21.21 9.93 -19.10
CA SER A 176 -21.41 8.95 -18.03
C SER A 176 -20.54 7.71 -18.26
N ILE A 177 -19.21 7.89 -18.18
CA ILE A 177 -18.26 6.84 -18.55
C ILE A 177 -18.51 5.60 -17.73
N GLY A 178 -18.56 4.45 -18.41
CA GLY A 178 -18.70 3.16 -17.77
C GLY A 178 -17.51 2.88 -16.86
N ARG A 179 -17.74 2.07 -15.81
CA ARG A 179 -16.73 1.75 -14.79
C ARG A 179 -15.40 1.24 -15.37
N ARG A 180 -15.45 0.47 -16.46
CA ARG A 180 -14.26 -0.04 -17.17
C ARG A 180 -13.40 1.10 -17.72
N ARG A 181 -14.02 2.07 -18.38
CA ARG A 181 -13.34 3.25 -18.93
C ARG A 181 -12.80 4.15 -17.83
N ALA A 182 -13.56 4.37 -16.75
CA ALA A 182 -13.06 5.09 -15.58
C ALA A 182 -11.81 4.43 -14.99
N SER A 183 -11.81 3.10 -14.86
CA SER A 183 -10.66 2.35 -14.37
C SER A 183 -9.42 2.50 -15.27
N SER A 184 -9.57 2.49 -16.59
CA SER A 184 -8.43 2.73 -17.50
C SER A 184 -7.93 4.17 -17.47
N MET A 185 -8.78 5.13 -17.10
CA MET A 185 -8.42 6.54 -16.97
C MET A 185 -7.72 6.89 -15.66
N VAL A 186 -7.73 6.00 -14.65
CA VAL A 186 -7.11 6.29 -13.34
C VAL A 186 -5.64 6.67 -13.49
N GLN A 187 -4.82 5.84 -14.15
CA GLN A 187 -3.38 6.13 -14.27
C GLN A 187 -3.13 7.45 -15.02
N PRO A 188 -3.75 7.69 -16.20
CA PRO A 188 -3.68 8.99 -16.90
C PRO A 188 -4.04 10.20 -16.01
N VAL A 189 -5.09 10.12 -15.21
CA VAL A 189 -5.50 11.22 -14.31
C VAL A 189 -4.48 11.45 -13.21
N LEU A 190 -3.95 10.38 -12.59
CA LEU A 190 -2.94 10.52 -11.55
C LEU A 190 -1.64 11.12 -12.11
N ASP A 191 -1.29 10.77 -13.34
CA ASP A 191 -0.12 11.32 -14.05
C ASP A 191 -0.29 12.82 -14.35
N GLU A 192 -1.48 13.24 -14.80
CA GLU A 192 -1.81 14.66 -15.00
C GLU A 192 -1.76 15.45 -13.69
N ILE A 193 -2.25 14.89 -12.58
CA ILE A 193 -2.12 15.52 -11.26
C ILE A 193 -0.65 15.65 -10.87
N ALA A 194 0.15 14.59 -11.01
CA ALA A 194 1.57 14.63 -10.69
C ALA A 194 2.34 15.65 -11.52
N PHE A 195 2.03 15.76 -12.81
CA PHE A 195 2.59 16.78 -13.70
C PHE A 195 2.27 18.19 -13.22
N ARG A 196 1.01 18.48 -12.89
CA ARG A 196 0.59 19.79 -12.35
C ARG A 196 1.25 20.13 -11.02
N LEU A 197 1.55 19.12 -10.20
CA LEU A 197 2.26 19.29 -8.93
C LEU A 197 3.78 19.42 -9.08
N GLY A 198 4.34 19.15 -10.27
CA GLY A 198 5.79 19.08 -10.47
C GLY A 198 6.45 17.90 -9.75
N VAL A 199 5.71 16.83 -9.47
CA VAL A 199 6.18 15.66 -8.71
C VAL A 199 6.70 14.59 -9.67
N ALA A 200 7.98 14.24 -9.56
CA ALA A 200 8.57 13.16 -10.35
C ALA A 200 8.19 11.77 -9.79
N PRO A 201 8.06 10.72 -10.63
CA PRO A 201 8.14 10.75 -12.09
C PRO A 201 6.79 11.17 -12.70
N ALA A 202 6.67 12.45 -13.07
CA ALA A 202 5.61 12.91 -13.95
C ALA A 202 6.02 12.60 -15.40
N PRO A 203 5.12 12.09 -16.25
CA PRO A 203 5.41 12.01 -17.68
C PRO A 203 5.71 13.41 -18.24
N SER A 204 6.66 13.49 -19.18
CA SER A 204 7.05 14.76 -19.82
C SER A 204 5.92 15.42 -20.61
N SER A 205 4.87 14.68 -20.94
CA SER A 205 3.65 15.17 -21.58
C SER A 205 2.49 14.31 -21.10
N PRO A 206 1.76 14.73 -20.05
CA PRO A 206 0.59 13.99 -19.62
C PRO A 206 -0.53 14.11 -20.68
N PRO A 207 -1.45 13.14 -20.72
CA PRO A 207 -2.62 13.25 -21.57
C PRO A 207 -3.46 14.45 -21.13
N SER A 208 -3.80 15.34 -22.08
CA SER A 208 -4.74 16.45 -21.85
C SER A 208 -6.13 15.86 -21.54
N ILE A 209 -6.42 15.73 -20.25
CA ILE A 209 -7.69 15.19 -19.74
C ILE A 209 -8.59 16.36 -19.35
N ASP A 210 -9.79 16.36 -19.91
CA ASP A 210 -10.85 17.28 -19.49
C ASP A 210 -11.47 16.79 -18.18
N ALA A 211 -11.14 17.47 -17.08
CA ALA A 211 -11.62 17.16 -15.74
C ALA A 211 -11.66 18.43 -14.86
N ASP A 212 -12.39 18.36 -13.76
CA ASP A 212 -12.40 19.42 -12.75
C ASP A 212 -11.08 19.45 -11.96
N TRP A 213 -10.18 20.36 -12.36
CA TRP A 213 -8.88 20.56 -11.74
C TRP A 213 -8.88 21.53 -10.55
N SER A 214 -10.03 22.09 -10.16
CA SER A 214 -10.12 23.08 -9.09
C SER A 214 -9.50 22.63 -7.77
N SER A 215 -9.60 21.33 -7.46
CA SER A 215 -9.02 20.76 -6.25
C SER A 215 -7.48 20.66 -6.29
N VAL A 216 -6.89 20.51 -7.48
CA VAL A 216 -5.43 20.56 -7.68
C VAL A 216 -4.97 22.00 -7.49
N ASP A 217 -5.66 22.95 -8.12
CA ASP A 217 -5.34 24.38 -8.02
C ASP A 217 -5.45 24.89 -6.58
N GLN A 218 -6.48 24.46 -5.85
CA GLN A 218 -6.63 24.78 -4.43
C GLN A 218 -5.48 24.22 -3.60
N PHE A 219 -5.07 22.98 -3.87
CA PHE A 219 -3.96 22.35 -3.16
C PHE A 219 -2.62 23.07 -3.42
N LEU A 220 -2.34 23.42 -4.68
CA LEU A 220 -1.16 24.22 -5.05
C LEU A 220 -1.12 25.58 -4.36
N ARG A 221 -2.28 26.25 -4.23
CA ARG A 221 -2.37 27.51 -3.48
C ARG A 221 -2.04 27.34 -2.01
N ALA A 222 -2.59 26.30 -1.36
CA ALA A 222 -2.29 26.00 0.05
C ALA A 222 -0.79 25.74 0.28
N LEU A 223 -0.15 24.97 -0.61
CA LEU A 223 1.29 24.75 -0.56
C LEU A 223 2.10 26.05 -0.67
N ALA A 224 1.64 27.01 -1.49
CA ALA A 224 2.30 28.31 -1.65
C ALA A 224 2.11 29.24 -0.43
N THR A 225 1.01 29.10 0.30
CA THR A 225 0.71 29.92 1.50
C THR A 225 1.23 29.31 2.80
N GLY A 226 1.59 28.02 2.80
CA GLY A 226 2.09 27.32 4.00
C GLY A 226 0.98 26.85 4.96
N ASP A 227 -0.27 26.80 4.49
CA ASP A 227 -1.45 26.32 5.22
C ASP A 227 -1.67 24.80 5.02
#